data_AF-A0A4Y2U6A4-F1
#
_entry.id   AF-A0A4Y2U6A4-F1
#
_cell.length_a   1.000
_cell.length_b   1.000
_cell.length_c   1.000
_cell.angle_alpha   90.00
_cell.angle_beta   90.00
_cell.angle_gamma   90.00
#
_symmetry.space_group_name_H-M   'P 1'
#
loop_
_entity.id
_entity.type
_entity.pdbx_description
1 polymer ?
#
loop_
_entity_poly.entity_id
_entity_poly.type
_entity_poly.pdbx_seq_one_letter_code
_entity_poly.pdbx_strand_id
1 'polypeptide(L)'
;MPYSSLLSSSSKVAIFLLVALSMLKHRSCGVTTSIALSTFWLIFSLCSIILYRSAFVTYFILKSEEPSGVIFVLDMLFYPIIFIQLILSIFTDRKRFSTLQEANIMEEVSFLSYITHLWFMKLILKGRTKLLTVEDFFFSTIYLTAKTVYANFEKHWKYYMLPGKHPDMSLLWALLKAFWPWITGVVLMDIFSAIILLVPPLLLDRIIDFTTDDFYSWRGAFYAVLIFLIDFVGKMLSNNSLHLMFISGIQFQSALMGAIFRK
;
A
#
# COMPACT_ATOMS: atom_id res chain seq x y z
N MET A 1 -27.29 7.18 29.24
CA MET A 1 -26.11 6.81 28.43
C MET A 1 -26.13 7.23 26.94
N PRO A 2 -27.12 7.93 26.34
CA PRO A 2 -27.13 8.18 24.89
C PRO A 2 -26.30 9.38 24.40
N TYR A 3 -25.97 10.34 25.26
CA TYR A 3 -25.29 11.58 24.83
C TYR A 3 -23.81 11.37 24.47
N SER A 4 -23.10 10.52 25.21
CA SER A 4 -21.69 10.22 24.95
C SER A 4 -21.48 9.42 23.66
N SER A 5 -22.36 8.45 23.37
CA SER A 5 -22.33 7.67 22.13
C SER A 5 -22.75 8.49 20.91
N LEU A 6 -23.74 9.37 21.06
CA LEU A 6 -24.14 10.31 20.00
C LEU A 6 -23.00 11.29 19.67
N LEU A 7 -22.35 11.85 20.69
CA LEU A 7 -21.22 12.77 20.51
C LEU A 7 -20.05 12.07 19.82
N SER A 8 -19.72 10.84 20.21
CA SER A 8 -18.70 10.01 19.55
C SER A 8 -19.02 9.79 18.07
N SER A 9 -20.23 9.34 17.73
CA SER A 9 -20.63 9.06 16.34
C SER A 9 -20.67 10.32 15.48
N SER A 10 -21.15 11.42 16.06
CA SER A 10 -21.20 12.73 15.39
C SER A 10 -19.80 13.29 15.14
N SER A 11 -18.90 13.17 16.12
CA SER A 11 -17.50 13.60 15.97
C SER A 11 -16.76 12.80 14.90
N LYS A 12 -16.98 11.48 14.79
CA LYS A 12 -16.42 10.67 13.70
C LYS A 12 -16.85 11.20 12.34
N VAL A 13 -18.15 11.35 12.10
CA VAL A 13 -18.65 11.84 10.81
C VAL A 13 -18.07 13.25 10.51
N ALA A 14 -18.07 14.15 11.49
CA ALA A 14 -17.55 15.51 11.33
C ALA A 14 -16.05 15.54 10.99
N ILE A 15 -15.22 14.76 11.70
CA ILE A 15 -13.77 14.68 11.47
C ILE A 15 -13.50 14.15 10.06
N PHE A 16 -14.17 13.09 9.63
CA PHE A 16 -13.90 12.47 8.34
C PHE A 16 -14.42 13.33 7.17
N LEU A 17 -15.54 14.04 7.35
CA LEU A 17 -15.98 15.07 6.38
C LEU A 17 -14.98 16.23 6.29
N LEU A 18 -14.45 16.70 7.42
CA LEU A 18 -13.46 17.77 7.43
C LEU A 18 -12.14 17.34 6.76
N VAL A 19 -11.74 16.08 6.94
CA VAL A 19 -10.59 15.48 6.25
C VAL A 19 -10.85 15.34 4.74
N ALA A 20 -12.07 15.01 4.33
CA ALA A 20 -12.43 14.99 2.91
C ALA A 20 -12.38 16.40 2.29
N LEU A 21 -12.94 17.40 2.97
CA LEU A 21 -12.90 18.79 2.52
C LEU A 21 -11.48 19.36 2.48
N SER A 22 -10.63 19.03 3.45
CA SER A 22 -9.23 19.46 3.46
C SER A 22 -8.44 18.81 2.32
N MET A 23 -8.69 17.53 2.02
CA MET A 23 -8.14 16.88 0.83
C MET A 23 -8.59 17.55 -0.47
N LEU A 24 -9.87 17.89 -0.60
CA LEU A 24 -10.39 18.59 -1.77
C LEU A 24 -9.79 20.00 -1.91
N LYS A 25 -9.55 20.71 -0.81
CA LYS A 25 -8.86 22.01 -0.79
C LYS A 25 -7.38 21.87 -1.14
N HIS A 26 -6.67 20.90 -0.59
CA HIS A 26 -5.28 20.62 -0.98
C HIS A 26 -5.18 20.27 -2.47
N ARG A 27 -6.18 19.58 -3.00
CA ARG A 27 -6.30 19.30 -4.44
C ARG A 27 -6.50 20.57 -5.26
N SER A 28 -7.37 21.50 -4.83
CA SER A 28 -7.54 22.78 -5.56
C SER A 28 -6.26 23.64 -5.52
N CYS A 29 -5.42 23.48 -4.50
CA CYS A 29 -4.09 24.07 -4.41
C CYS A 29 -3.00 23.29 -5.17
N GLY A 30 -3.33 22.18 -5.84
CA GLY A 30 -2.37 21.40 -6.63
C GLY A 30 -1.38 20.56 -5.82
N VAL A 31 -1.66 20.31 -4.54
CA VAL A 31 -0.82 19.45 -3.68
C VAL A 31 -1.12 17.98 -3.98
N THR A 32 -0.08 17.21 -4.31
CA THR A 32 -0.18 15.76 -4.54
C THR A 32 -0.42 15.02 -3.23
N THR A 33 -1.36 14.06 -3.21
CA THR A 33 -1.52 13.18 -2.05
C THR A 33 -0.35 12.21 -1.97
N SER A 34 0.15 11.97 -0.75
CA SER A 34 1.24 11.02 -0.55
C SER A 34 0.78 9.57 -0.76
N ILE A 35 1.71 8.73 -1.21
CA ILE A 35 1.53 7.27 -1.30
C ILE A 35 1.12 6.70 0.06
N ALA A 36 1.77 7.14 1.14
CA ALA A 36 1.46 6.70 2.51
C ALA A 36 0.00 6.96 2.91
N LEU A 37 -0.55 8.12 2.53
CA LEU A 37 -1.94 8.47 2.83
C LEU A 37 -2.92 7.59 2.04
N SER A 38 -2.59 7.27 0.79
CA SER A 38 -3.40 6.38 -0.06
C SER A 38 -3.38 4.95 0.47
N THR A 39 -2.22 4.45 0.89
CA THR A 39 -2.08 3.14 1.56
C THR A 39 -2.89 3.09 2.85
N PHE A 40 -2.86 4.15 3.66
CA PHE A 40 -3.66 4.25 4.88
C PHE A 40 -5.15 4.12 4.59
N TRP A 41 -5.69 4.90 3.65
CA TRP A 41 -7.11 4.85 3.31
C TRP A 41 -7.52 3.50 2.72
N LEU A 42 -6.64 2.85 1.95
CA LEU A 42 -6.87 1.51 1.44
C LEU A 42 -7.02 0.50 2.58
N ILE A 43 -6.04 0.41 3.48
CA ILE A 43 -6.10 -0.53 4.61
C ILE A 43 -7.29 -0.23 5.52
N PHE A 44 -7.55 1.06 5.79
CA PHE A 44 -8.66 1.47 6.64
C PHE A 44 -10.02 1.12 6.03
N SER A 45 -10.17 1.28 4.71
CA SER A 45 -11.39 0.89 3.99
C SER A 45 -11.63 -0.63 4.02
N LEU A 46 -10.59 -1.45 3.84
CA LEU A 46 -10.69 -2.91 3.91
C LEU A 46 -11.12 -3.39 5.30
N CYS A 47 -10.55 -2.81 6.35
CA CYS A 47 -10.97 -3.08 7.73
C CYS A 47 -12.41 -2.63 7.99
N SER A 48 -12.78 -1.47 7.45
CA SER A 48 -14.12 -0.91 7.59
C SER A 48 -15.21 -1.77 6.95
N ILE A 49 -14.92 -2.54 5.89
CA ILE A 49 -15.88 -3.50 5.30
C ILE A 49 -16.27 -4.59 6.31
N ILE A 50 -15.29 -5.12 7.07
CA ILE A 50 -15.53 -6.16 8.08
C ILE A 50 -16.36 -5.60 9.24
N LEU A 51 -16.05 -4.37 9.66
CA LEU A 51 -16.79 -3.67 10.71
C LEU A 51 -18.22 -3.33 10.27
N TYR A 52 -18.40 -2.87 9.04
CA TYR A 52 -19.72 -2.62 8.46
C TYR A 52 -20.58 -3.88 8.45
N ARG A 53 -20.03 -5.00 7.96
CA ARG A 53 -20.73 -6.28 7.94
C ARG A 53 -21.12 -6.75 9.34
N SER A 54 -20.21 -6.62 10.29
CA SER A 54 -20.47 -6.97 11.69
C SER A 54 -21.58 -6.10 12.30
N ALA A 55 -21.53 -4.78 12.08
CA ALA A 55 -22.56 -3.86 12.54
C ALA A 55 -23.93 -4.19 11.91
N PHE A 56 -23.98 -4.40 10.59
CA PHE A 56 -25.19 -4.73 9.87
C PHE A 56 -25.87 -6.00 10.42
N VAL A 57 -25.09 -7.06 10.64
CA VAL A 57 -25.62 -8.33 11.19
C VAL A 57 -26.18 -8.14 12.60
N THR A 58 -25.49 -7.38 13.45
CA THR A 58 -25.94 -7.12 14.83
C THR A 58 -27.29 -6.38 14.86
N TYR A 59 -27.47 -5.37 14.00
CA TYR A 59 -28.68 -4.56 13.99
C TYR A 59 -29.86 -5.24 13.30
N PHE A 60 -29.65 -5.86 12.13
CA PHE A 60 -30.75 -6.43 11.34
C PHE A 60 -31.09 -7.87 11.68
N ILE A 61 -30.11 -8.70 12.04
CA ILE A 61 -30.30 -10.14 12.23
C ILE A 61 -30.44 -10.48 13.72
N LEU A 62 -29.49 -10.04 14.54
CA LEU A 62 -29.46 -10.37 15.97
C LEU A 62 -30.45 -9.54 16.80
N LYS A 63 -31.02 -8.46 16.22
CA LYS A 63 -32.03 -7.59 16.82
C LYS A 63 -31.70 -7.20 18.28
N SER A 64 -30.41 -6.99 18.54
CA SER A 64 -29.89 -6.51 19.83
C SER A 64 -30.50 -5.13 20.14
N GLU A 65 -30.63 -4.79 21.43
CA GLU A 65 -31.22 -3.54 21.95
C GLU A 65 -31.10 -2.36 20.98
N GLU A 66 -32.26 -1.79 20.62
CA GLU A 66 -32.34 -0.72 19.61
C GLU A 66 -31.48 0.48 20.04
N PRO A 67 -30.38 0.79 19.32
CA PRO A 67 -29.79 2.11 19.48
C PRO A 67 -30.82 3.15 19.04
N SER A 68 -30.70 4.39 19.54
CA SER A 68 -31.49 5.47 18.98
C SER A 68 -31.26 5.55 17.47
N GLY A 69 -32.33 5.66 16.67
CA GLY A 69 -32.25 5.59 15.20
C GLY A 69 -31.23 6.58 14.60
N VAL A 70 -30.96 7.69 15.29
CA VAL A 70 -29.96 8.68 14.91
C VAL A 70 -28.53 8.14 14.98
N ILE A 71 -28.16 7.39 16.02
CA ILE A 71 -26.81 6.82 16.16
C ILE A 71 -26.55 5.81 15.04
N PHE A 72 -27.55 4.97 14.75
CA PHE A 72 -27.48 4.01 13.65
C PHE A 72 -27.26 4.70 12.30
N VAL A 73 -28.01 5.77 12.00
CA VAL A 73 -27.84 6.51 10.73
C VAL A 73 -26.46 7.13 10.64
N LEU A 74 -25.95 7.73 11.72
CA LEU A 74 -24.60 8.32 11.73
C LEU A 74 -23.50 7.27 11.52
N ASP A 75 -23.60 6.12 12.20
CA ASP A 75 -22.63 5.03 12.03
C ASP A 75 -22.72 4.42 10.63
N MET A 76 -23.90 4.34 10.01
CA MET A 76 -24.04 3.87 8.63
C MET A 76 -23.52 4.87 7.61
N LEU A 77 -23.64 6.18 7.86
CA LEU A 77 -23.08 7.24 7.00
C LEU A 77 -21.56 7.33 7.06
N PHE A 78 -20.94 6.88 8.16
CA PHE A 78 -19.49 6.89 8.32
C PHE A 78 -18.77 6.01 7.28
N TYR A 79 -19.28 4.80 7.01
CA TYR A 79 -18.66 3.86 6.07
C TYR A 79 -18.56 4.34 4.61
N PRO A 80 -19.61 4.91 3.97
CA PRO A 80 -19.49 5.43 2.61
C PRO A 80 -18.54 6.63 2.53
N ILE A 81 -18.42 7.47 3.58
CA ILE A 81 -17.46 8.57 3.62
C ILE A 81 -16.01 8.04 3.50
N ILE A 82 -15.69 6.94 4.18
CA ILE A 82 -14.37 6.29 4.07
C ILE A 82 -14.11 5.82 2.63
N PHE A 83 -15.12 5.28 1.95
CA PHE A 83 -14.97 4.82 0.56
C PHE A 83 -14.80 5.99 -0.42
N ILE A 84 -15.52 7.10 -0.22
CA ILE A 84 -15.30 8.35 -0.96
C ILE A 84 -13.85 8.83 -0.77
N GLN A 85 -13.36 8.77 0.47
CA GLN A 85 -12.00 9.18 0.81
C GLN A 85 -10.95 8.28 0.14
N LEU A 86 -11.20 6.97 0.06
CA LEU A 86 -10.37 6.04 -0.69
C LEU A 86 -10.29 6.44 -2.17
N ILE A 87 -11.44 6.64 -2.82
CA ILE A 87 -11.50 7.04 -4.25
C ILE A 87 -10.72 8.34 -4.45
N LEU A 88 -10.94 9.35 -3.58
CA LEU A 88 -10.22 10.62 -3.65
C LEU A 88 -8.70 10.45 -3.49
N SER A 89 -8.25 9.50 -2.66
CA SER A 89 -6.83 9.22 -2.45
C SER A 89 -6.16 8.44 -3.58
N ILE A 90 -6.87 7.52 -4.25
CA ILE A 90 -6.33 6.68 -5.33
C ILE A 90 -6.22 7.46 -6.65
N PHE A 91 -7.24 8.26 -6.98
CA PHE A 91 -7.36 8.93 -8.29
C PHE A 91 -6.66 10.29 -8.35
N THR A 92 -5.63 10.50 -7.55
CA THR A 92 -4.88 11.74 -7.59
C THR A 92 -3.95 11.77 -8.79
N ASP A 93 -4.27 12.63 -9.77
CA ASP A 93 -3.25 13.09 -10.71
C ASP A 93 -3.45 14.52 -11.24
N ARG A 94 -2.29 15.10 -11.57
CA ARG A 94 -1.98 16.32 -12.35
C ARG A 94 -1.53 17.57 -11.56
N LYS A 95 -0.20 17.73 -11.43
CA LYS A 95 0.47 19.04 -11.28
C LYS A 95 0.23 19.86 -12.55
N ARG A 96 -0.28 21.09 -12.40
CA ARG A 96 -0.56 22.04 -13.51
C ARG A 96 0.62 22.98 -13.80
N PHE A 97 1.68 22.96 -13.00
CA PHE A 97 2.84 23.83 -13.15
C PHE A 97 4.11 22.99 -13.31
N SER A 98 4.56 22.84 -14.55
CA SER A 98 5.80 22.15 -14.93
C SER A 98 6.76 23.14 -15.58
N THR A 99 7.49 23.90 -14.76
CA THR A 99 8.65 24.68 -15.22
C THR A 99 9.93 24.41 -14.42
N LEU A 100 9.88 23.76 -13.26
CA LEU A 100 11.05 23.50 -12.43
C LEU A 100 10.89 22.20 -11.61
N GLN A 101 11.05 21.01 -12.21
CA GLN A 101 11.25 19.80 -11.39
C GLN A 101 11.85 18.65 -12.22
N GLU A 102 13.15 18.70 -12.46
CA GLU A 102 13.85 17.82 -13.41
C GLU A 102 14.59 16.64 -12.75
N ALA A 103 14.19 16.14 -11.57
CA ALA A 103 15.04 15.13 -10.87
C ALA A 103 14.35 13.88 -10.30
N ASN A 104 13.11 13.92 -9.80
CA ASN A 104 12.55 12.78 -9.03
C ASN A 104 11.26 12.23 -9.65
N ILE A 105 11.38 11.45 -10.73
CA ILE A 105 10.21 10.93 -11.47
C ILE A 105 9.49 9.78 -10.71
N MET A 106 10.15 9.03 -9.82
CA MET A 106 9.54 7.88 -9.11
C MET A 106 8.74 8.27 -7.85
N GLU A 107 9.20 9.27 -7.09
CA GLU A 107 8.52 9.71 -5.84
C GLU A 107 7.23 10.51 -6.11
N GLU A 108 7.06 10.99 -7.34
CA GLU A 108 5.93 11.81 -7.77
C GLU A 108 4.84 11.00 -8.51
N VAL A 109 4.97 9.68 -8.58
CA VAL A 109 3.99 8.81 -9.25
C VAL A 109 2.74 8.64 -8.37
N SER A 110 1.56 8.73 -8.97
CA SER A 110 0.28 8.45 -8.30
C SER A 110 0.24 7.02 -7.74
N PHE A 111 -0.43 6.83 -6.61
CA PHE A 111 -0.48 5.53 -5.92
C PHE A 111 -0.91 4.39 -6.84
N LEU A 112 -1.95 4.61 -7.65
CA LEU A 112 -2.43 3.61 -8.60
C LEU A 112 -1.38 3.27 -9.65
N SER A 113 -0.71 4.29 -10.20
CA SER A 113 0.34 4.10 -11.21
C SER A 113 1.57 3.41 -10.64
N TYR A 114 1.86 3.61 -9.34
CA TYR A 114 2.94 2.93 -8.63
C TYR A 114 2.65 1.42 -8.50
N ILE A 115 1.50 1.05 -7.95
CA ILE A 115 1.12 -0.37 -7.75
C ILE A 115 0.99 -1.12 -9.09
N THR A 116 0.35 -0.51 -10.07
CA THR A 116 0.14 -1.11 -11.40
C THR A 116 1.39 -1.08 -12.28
N HIS A 117 2.46 -0.40 -11.85
CA HIS A 117 3.65 -0.13 -12.66
C HIS A 117 3.35 0.58 -14.00
N LEU A 118 2.21 1.29 -14.10
CA LEU A 118 1.84 2.05 -15.30
C LEU A 118 2.83 3.17 -15.63
N TRP A 119 3.56 3.67 -14.63
CA TRP A 119 4.60 4.68 -14.85
C TRP A 119 5.69 4.18 -15.82
N PHE A 120 5.98 2.86 -15.79
CA PHE A 120 6.97 2.23 -16.65
C PHE A 120 6.49 2.09 -18.10
N MET A 121 5.17 2.06 -18.34
CA MET A 121 4.61 1.96 -19.70
C MET A 121 5.03 3.13 -20.59
N LYS A 122 5.19 4.33 -20.03
CA LYS A 122 5.70 5.49 -20.78
C LYS A 122 7.11 5.24 -21.31
N LEU A 123 7.96 4.57 -20.53
CA LEU A 123 9.33 4.23 -20.91
C LEU A 123 9.36 3.11 -21.97
N ILE A 124 8.54 2.07 -21.81
CA ILE A 124 8.40 1.00 -22.81
C ILE A 124 7.97 1.58 -24.17
N LEU A 125 6.95 2.45 -24.17
CA LEU A 125 6.44 3.06 -25.39
C LEU A 125 7.48 3.98 -26.05
N LYS A 126 8.26 4.75 -25.25
CA LYS A 126 9.37 5.56 -25.76
C LYS A 126 10.46 4.67 -26.38
N GLY A 127 10.81 3.56 -25.72
CA GLY A 127 11.78 2.58 -26.19
C GLY A 127 11.39 1.89 -27.51
N ARG A 128 10.09 1.83 -27.83
CA ARG A 128 9.61 1.35 -29.14
C ARG A 128 10.01 2.29 -30.27
N THR A 129 10.02 3.60 -30.01
CA THR A 129 10.25 4.63 -31.04
C THR A 129 11.69 5.08 -31.14
N LYS A 130 12.44 5.04 -30.03
CA LYS A 130 13.82 5.52 -29.94
C LYS A 130 14.62 4.57 -29.06
N LEU A 131 15.88 4.29 -29.46
CA LEU A 131 16.87 3.65 -28.61
C LEU A 131 17.06 4.49 -27.33
N LEU A 132 16.80 3.88 -26.18
CA LEU A 132 16.93 4.55 -24.89
C LEU A 132 18.40 4.82 -24.58
N THR A 133 18.73 6.08 -24.29
CA THR A 133 20.06 6.49 -23.83
C THR A 133 20.09 6.61 -22.32
N VAL A 134 21.28 6.68 -21.70
CA VAL A 134 21.44 6.83 -20.23
C VAL A 134 20.67 8.04 -19.69
N GLU A 135 20.58 9.11 -20.48
CA GLU A 135 19.85 10.33 -20.15
C GLU A 135 18.33 10.12 -20.03
N ASP A 136 17.78 9.11 -20.70
CA ASP A 136 16.35 8.80 -20.59
C ASP A 136 16.02 8.12 -19.24
N PHE A 137 17.02 7.70 -18.46
CA PHE A 137 16.89 6.98 -17.19
C PHE A 137 17.19 7.83 -15.95
N PHE A 138 17.06 9.17 -15.99
CA PHE A 138 17.20 10.03 -14.80
C PHE A 138 16.05 9.86 -13.77
N PHE A 139 15.82 8.64 -13.29
CA PHE A 139 14.91 8.27 -12.20
C PHE A 139 15.72 7.95 -10.94
N SER A 140 16.57 8.86 -10.47
CA SER A 140 17.38 8.55 -9.28
C SER A 140 16.59 8.86 -8.02
N THR A 141 15.96 7.85 -7.44
CA THR A 141 15.34 8.03 -6.13
C THR A 141 16.40 8.21 -5.04
N ILE A 142 16.18 9.12 -4.10
CA ILE A 142 17.18 9.50 -3.08
C ILE A 142 17.66 8.29 -2.26
N TYR A 143 16.76 7.33 -2.00
CA TYR A 143 17.05 6.10 -1.26
C TYR A 143 17.74 4.99 -2.09
N LEU A 144 17.81 5.13 -3.41
CA LEU A 144 18.56 4.24 -4.31
C LEU A 144 19.96 4.79 -4.62
N THR A 145 20.21 6.07 -4.33
CA THR A 145 21.53 6.70 -4.52
C THR A 145 22.58 6.03 -3.65
N ALA A 146 23.63 5.48 -4.29
CA ALA A 146 24.72 4.76 -3.61
C ALA A 146 25.35 5.56 -2.46
N LYS A 147 25.47 6.90 -2.62
CA LYS A 147 25.95 7.80 -1.56
C LYS A 147 25.09 7.73 -0.29
N THR A 148 23.77 7.82 -0.43
CA THR A 148 22.82 7.78 0.68
C THR A 148 22.79 6.39 1.32
N VAL A 149 22.73 5.35 0.48
CA VAL A 149 22.71 3.95 0.90
C VAL A 149 23.97 3.60 1.71
N TYR A 150 25.14 3.98 1.21
CA TYR A 150 26.42 3.78 1.89
C TYR A 150 26.51 4.61 3.18
N ALA A 151 26.08 5.87 3.18
CA ALA A 151 26.09 6.70 4.38
C ALA A 151 25.23 6.10 5.51
N ASN A 152 24.08 5.51 5.15
CA ASN A 152 23.24 4.81 6.11
C ASN A 152 23.95 3.56 6.67
N PHE A 153 24.62 2.77 5.82
CA PHE A 153 25.43 1.64 6.28
C PHE A 153 26.59 2.10 7.18
N GLU A 154 27.35 3.12 6.78
CA GLU A 154 28.51 3.64 7.51
C GLU A 154 28.12 4.14 8.90
N LYS A 155 26.96 4.79 9.03
CA LYS A 155 26.42 5.22 10.33
C LYS A 155 26.25 4.04 11.29
N HIS A 156 25.68 2.94 10.81
CA HIS A 156 25.49 1.73 11.62
C HIS A 156 26.84 1.04 11.90
N TRP A 157 27.70 0.92 10.88
CA TRP A 157 29.02 0.31 11.01
C TRP A 157 29.88 0.99 12.08
N LYS A 158 29.98 2.32 12.05
CA LYS A 158 30.74 3.11 13.04
C LYS A 158 30.19 2.94 14.45
N TYR A 159 28.87 2.88 14.60
CA TYR A 159 28.23 2.67 15.90
C TYR A 159 28.61 1.32 16.53
N TYR A 160 28.78 0.28 15.71
CA TYR A 160 29.12 -1.06 16.20
C TYR A 160 30.62 -1.29 16.38
N MET A 161 31.47 -0.57 15.65
CA MET A 161 32.92 -0.57 15.83
C MET A 161 33.41 0.24 17.05
N LEU A 162 32.51 0.88 17.81
CA LEU A 162 32.88 1.56 19.04
C LEU A 162 33.48 0.56 20.06
N PRO A 163 34.59 0.91 20.73
CA PRO A 163 35.25 0.02 21.69
C PRO A 163 34.26 -0.37 22.80
N GLY A 164 34.09 -1.67 23.02
CA GLY A 164 33.24 -2.23 24.08
C GLY A 164 31.84 -2.73 23.66
N LYS A 165 31.43 -2.61 22.39
CA LYS A 165 30.12 -3.15 21.93
C LYS A 165 30.22 -4.52 21.26
N HIS A 166 30.95 -4.66 20.15
CA HIS A 166 31.12 -5.94 19.44
C HIS A 166 32.41 -5.95 18.59
N PRO A 167 33.55 -6.42 19.12
CA PRO A 167 34.84 -6.38 18.41
C PRO A 167 34.92 -7.30 17.17
N ASP A 168 34.09 -8.35 17.08
CA ASP A 168 34.21 -9.39 16.04
C ASP A 168 33.04 -9.43 15.03
N MET A 169 32.28 -8.34 14.89
CA MET A 169 31.11 -8.39 14.01
C MET A 169 31.50 -8.48 12.54
N SER A 170 31.07 -9.55 11.87
CA SER A 170 31.31 -9.73 10.44
C SER A 170 30.59 -8.66 9.62
N LEU A 171 31.23 -8.20 8.54
CA LEU A 171 30.71 -7.15 7.67
C LEU A 171 29.30 -7.47 7.13
N LEU A 172 29.06 -8.74 6.77
CA LEU A 172 27.76 -9.20 6.30
C LEU A 172 26.66 -9.03 7.35
N TRP A 173 26.97 -9.30 8.61
CA TRP A 173 26.00 -9.18 9.69
C TRP A 173 25.67 -7.71 9.98
N ALA A 174 26.66 -6.83 9.91
CA ALA A 174 26.44 -5.40 10.00
C ALA A 174 25.59 -4.85 8.86
N LEU A 175 25.83 -5.33 7.64
CA LEU A 175 25.07 -4.96 6.45
C LEU A 175 23.61 -5.42 6.57
N LEU A 176 23.40 -6.69 6.94
CA LEU A 176 22.06 -7.26 7.14
C LEU A 176 21.28 -6.49 8.22
N LYS A 177 21.97 -6.07 9.29
CA LYS A 177 21.38 -5.26 10.36
C LYS A 177 21.17 -3.79 9.97
N ALA A 178 21.89 -3.24 9.01
CA ALA A 178 21.63 -1.88 8.52
C ALA A 178 20.36 -1.82 7.64
N PHE A 179 20.08 -2.88 6.89
CA PHE A 179 18.96 -2.95 5.95
C PHE A 179 17.77 -3.80 6.45
N TRP A 180 17.83 -4.28 7.69
CA TRP A 180 16.80 -5.16 8.26
C TRP A 180 15.36 -4.62 8.16
N PRO A 181 15.04 -3.32 8.34
CA PRO A 181 13.65 -2.85 8.31
C PRO A 181 13.05 -2.94 6.89
N TRP A 182 13.89 -2.74 5.87
CA TRP A 182 13.47 -2.88 4.48
C TRP A 182 13.22 -4.35 4.15
N ILE A 183 14.13 -5.24 4.52
CA ILE A 183 14.00 -6.68 4.28
C ILE A 183 12.77 -7.25 4.99
N THR A 184 12.57 -6.91 6.27
CA THR A 184 11.41 -7.41 7.02
C THR A 184 10.10 -6.89 6.46
N GLY A 185 10.03 -5.63 6.04
CA GLY A 185 8.85 -5.08 5.37
C GLY A 185 8.48 -5.85 4.10
N VAL A 186 9.47 -6.19 3.27
CA VAL A 186 9.25 -6.98 2.04
C VAL A 186 8.78 -8.39 2.36
N VAL A 187 9.44 -9.09 3.28
CA VAL A 187 9.07 -10.46 3.67
C VAL A 187 7.64 -10.51 4.23
N LEU A 188 7.25 -9.53 5.06
CA LEU A 188 5.90 -9.45 5.59
C LEU A 188 4.85 -9.21 4.49
N MET A 189 5.14 -8.34 3.53
CA MET A 189 4.26 -8.14 2.37
C MET A 189 4.16 -9.38 1.50
N ASP A 190 5.26 -10.12 1.34
CA ASP A 190 5.29 -11.35 0.55
C ASP A 190 4.43 -12.45 1.16
N ILE A 191 4.58 -12.68 2.46
CA ILE A 191 3.75 -13.63 3.23
C ILE A 191 2.28 -13.26 3.12
N PHE A 192 1.95 -11.98 3.28
CA PHE A 192 0.57 -11.50 3.15
C PHE A 192 0.00 -11.77 1.74
N SER A 193 0.80 -11.53 0.69
CA SER A 193 0.41 -11.79 -0.69
C SER A 193 0.20 -13.27 -0.95
N ALA A 194 1.06 -14.13 -0.39
CA ALA A 194 0.96 -15.58 -0.47
C ALA A 194 -0.31 -16.11 0.23
N ILE A 195 -0.67 -15.55 1.38
CA ILE A 195 -1.92 -15.89 2.08
C ILE A 195 -3.14 -15.57 1.20
N ILE A 196 -3.16 -14.40 0.55
CA ILE A 196 -4.25 -14.03 -0.37
C ILE A 196 -4.30 -15.01 -1.55
N LEU A 197 -3.16 -15.40 -2.10
CA LEU A 197 -3.08 -16.34 -3.22
C LEU A 197 -3.48 -17.79 -2.83
N LEU A 198 -3.59 -18.09 -1.54
CA LEU A 198 -4.14 -19.35 -1.04
C LEU A 198 -5.68 -19.37 -0.99
N VAL A 199 -6.34 -18.22 -1.07
CA VAL A 199 -7.81 -18.14 -1.03
C VAL A 199 -8.49 -18.71 -2.29
N PRO A 200 -7.99 -18.50 -3.52
CA PRO A 200 -8.55 -19.10 -4.74
C PRO A 200 -8.76 -20.62 -4.69
N PRO A 201 -7.79 -21.47 -4.28
CA PRO A 201 -8.03 -22.91 -4.18
C PRO A 201 -9.07 -23.27 -3.11
N LEU A 202 -9.15 -22.54 -1.99
CA LEU A 202 -10.19 -22.75 -0.97
C LEU A 202 -11.60 -22.42 -1.47
N LEU A 203 -11.70 -21.43 -2.38
CA LEU A 203 -12.97 -21.09 -3.04
C LEU A 203 -13.31 -22.05 -4.18
N LEU A 204 -12.32 -22.71 -4.77
CA LEU A 204 -12.53 -23.73 -5.81
C LEU A 204 -13.31 -24.91 -5.25
N ASP A 205 -13.01 -25.37 -4.03
CA ASP A 205 -13.78 -26.42 -3.35
C ASP A 205 -15.26 -26.05 -3.23
N ARG A 206 -15.57 -24.77 -2.95
CA ARG A 206 -16.95 -24.27 -2.87
C ARG A 206 -17.66 -24.25 -4.23
N ILE A 207 -16.91 -24.06 -5.31
CA ILE A 207 -17.44 -24.15 -6.68
C ILE A 207 -17.72 -25.62 -7.05
N ILE A 208 -16.85 -26.54 -6.64
CA ILE A 208 -17.04 -27.99 -6.88
C ILE A 208 -18.28 -28.49 -6.14
N ASP A 209 -18.45 -28.09 -4.87
CA ASP A 209 -19.67 -28.36 -4.10
C ASP A 209 -20.90 -27.80 -4.83
N PHE A 210 -20.82 -26.56 -5.33
CA PHE A 210 -21.90 -25.93 -6.09
C PHE A 210 -22.25 -26.70 -7.38
N THR A 211 -21.28 -27.31 -8.06
CA THR A 211 -21.56 -28.11 -9.27
C THR A 211 -22.21 -29.46 -8.98
N THR A 212 -22.18 -29.91 -7.73
CA THR A 212 -22.74 -31.21 -7.32
C THR A 212 -24.20 -31.08 -6.87
N ASP A 213 -24.60 -29.92 -6.35
CA ASP A 213 -25.95 -29.63 -5.85
C ASP A 213 -26.72 -28.64 -6.75
N ASP A 214 -28.04 -28.79 -6.89
CA ASP A 214 -28.93 -27.89 -7.68
C ASP A 214 -29.19 -26.54 -6.96
N PHE A 215 -28.13 -25.78 -6.67
CA PHE A 215 -28.25 -24.42 -6.13
C PHE A 215 -28.48 -23.38 -7.24
N TYR A 216 -29.00 -22.21 -6.85
CA TYR A 216 -29.23 -21.08 -7.76
C TYR A 216 -27.96 -20.66 -8.53
N SER A 217 -28.06 -20.53 -9.86
CA SER A 217 -26.93 -20.25 -10.77
C SER A 217 -26.11 -18.99 -10.47
N TRP A 218 -26.70 -17.98 -9.79
CA TRP A 218 -25.98 -16.75 -9.43
C TRP A 218 -24.83 -16.99 -8.44
N ARG A 219 -24.90 -18.05 -7.62
CA ARG A 219 -23.87 -18.37 -6.62
C ARG A 219 -22.56 -18.79 -7.29
N GLY A 220 -22.63 -19.65 -8.32
CA GLY A 220 -21.46 -20.06 -9.09
C GLY A 220 -20.78 -18.88 -9.78
N ALA A 221 -21.57 -18.00 -10.42
CA ALA A 221 -21.04 -16.78 -11.04
C ALA A 221 -20.36 -15.86 -10.02
N PHE A 222 -20.95 -15.69 -8.83
CA PHE A 222 -20.37 -14.90 -7.75
C PHE A 222 -19.01 -15.46 -7.29
N TYR A 223 -18.90 -16.77 -7.06
CA TYR A 223 -17.64 -17.39 -6.66
C TYR A 223 -16.56 -17.28 -7.74
N ALA A 224 -16.91 -17.46 -9.02
CA ALA A 224 -15.96 -17.33 -10.13
C ALA A 224 -15.38 -15.91 -10.23
N VAL A 225 -16.25 -14.89 -10.14
CA VAL A 225 -15.82 -13.48 -10.14
C VAL A 225 -14.96 -13.18 -8.91
N LEU A 226 -15.33 -13.72 -7.74
CA LEU A 226 -14.57 -13.53 -6.51
C LEU A 226 -13.17 -14.14 -6.60
N ILE A 227 -13.04 -15.36 -7.13
CA ILE A 227 -11.75 -16.00 -7.39
C ILE A 227 -10.89 -15.14 -8.31
N PHE A 228 -11.45 -14.66 -9.43
CA PHE A 228 -10.72 -13.81 -10.37
C PHE A 228 -10.22 -12.53 -9.70
N LEU A 229 -11.07 -11.84 -8.93
CA LEU A 229 -10.69 -10.61 -8.24
C LEU A 229 -9.60 -10.85 -7.19
N ILE A 230 -9.73 -11.91 -6.40
CA ILE A 230 -8.74 -12.26 -5.36
C ILE A 230 -7.41 -12.65 -5.99
N ASP A 231 -7.41 -13.48 -7.03
CA ASP A 231 -6.20 -13.88 -7.76
C ASP A 231 -5.53 -12.67 -8.42
N PHE A 232 -6.31 -11.79 -9.05
CA PHE A 232 -5.80 -10.56 -9.66
C PHE A 232 -5.12 -9.66 -8.61
N VAL A 233 -5.79 -9.39 -7.48
CA VAL A 233 -5.24 -8.58 -6.39
C VAL A 233 -4.02 -9.24 -5.77
N GLY A 234 -4.07 -10.55 -5.50
CA GLY A 234 -2.96 -11.32 -4.93
C GLY A 234 -1.72 -11.26 -5.82
N LYS A 235 -1.88 -11.42 -7.14
CA LYS A 235 -0.79 -11.31 -8.12
C LYS A 235 -0.23 -9.88 -8.21
N MET A 236 -1.09 -8.86 -8.18
CA MET A 236 -0.62 -7.47 -8.15
C MET A 236 0.25 -7.19 -6.93
N LEU A 237 -0.16 -7.66 -5.74
CA LEU A 237 0.59 -7.50 -4.50
C LEU A 237 1.91 -8.29 -4.53
N SER A 238 1.90 -9.54 -5.01
CA SER A 238 3.10 -10.37 -5.15
C SER A 238 4.11 -9.74 -6.12
N ASN A 239 3.65 -9.21 -7.25
CA ASN A 239 4.53 -8.50 -8.19
C ASN A 239 5.17 -7.25 -7.56
N ASN A 240 4.39 -6.50 -6.76
CA ASN A 240 4.93 -5.35 -6.02
C ASN A 240 5.93 -5.75 -4.93
N SER A 241 5.67 -6.85 -4.21
CA SER A 241 6.61 -7.46 -3.25
C SER A 241 7.95 -7.80 -3.91
N LEU A 242 7.89 -8.45 -5.09
CA LEU A 242 9.06 -8.80 -5.88
C LEU A 242 9.84 -7.58 -6.39
N HIS A 243 9.14 -6.51 -6.80
CA HIS A 243 9.79 -5.25 -7.17
C HIS A 243 10.56 -4.62 -5.99
N LEU A 244 9.94 -4.57 -4.80
CA LEU A 244 10.59 -4.08 -3.59
C LEU A 244 11.76 -4.98 -3.15
N MET A 245 11.65 -6.30 -3.35
CA MET A 245 12.75 -7.24 -3.11
C MET A 245 13.96 -6.90 -3.97
N PHE A 246 13.78 -6.66 -5.27
CA PHE A 246 14.88 -6.22 -6.14
C PHE A 246 15.49 -4.90 -5.70
N ILE A 247 14.68 -3.91 -5.29
CA ILE A 247 15.19 -2.64 -4.76
C ILE A 247 16.07 -2.86 -3.53
N SER A 248 15.62 -3.69 -2.58
CA SER A 248 16.42 -4.01 -1.39
C SER A 248 17.74 -4.72 -1.74
N GLY A 249 17.72 -5.61 -2.75
CA GLY A 249 18.91 -6.28 -3.25
C GLY A 249 19.92 -5.30 -3.87
N ILE A 250 19.44 -4.34 -4.67
CA ILE A 250 20.27 -3.29 -5.28
C ILE A 250 20.90 -2.40 -4.18
N GLN A 251 20.15 -2.05 -3.14
CA GLN A 251 20.68 -1.29 -2.00
C GLN A 251 21.78 -2.07 -1.28
N PHE A 252 21.54 -3.35 -0.99
CA PHE A 252 22.51 -4.22 -0.35
C PHE A 252 23.80 -4.34 -1.18
N GLN A 253 23.68 -4.59 -2.48
CA GLN A 253 24.82 -4.65 -3.41
C GLN A 253 25.59 -3.33 -3.45
N SER A 254 24.88 -2.20 -3.53
CA SER A 254 25.50 -0.87 -3.58
C SER A 254 26.26 -0.54 -2.30
N ALA A 255 25.72 -0.88 -1.13
CA ALA A 255 26.39 -0.70 0.15
C ALA A 255 27.64 -1.59 0.27
N LEU A 256 27.53 -2.86 -0.14
CA LEU A 256 28.66 -3.79 -0.14
C LEU A 256 29.78 -3.31 -1.05
N MET A 257 29.46 -2.92 -2.28
CA MET A 257 30.43 -2.41 -3.24
C MET A 257 31.10 -1.14 -2.72
N GLY A 258 30.33 -0.22 -2.13
CA GLY A 258 30.85 0.99 -1.50
C GLY A 258 31.80 0.72 -0.33
N ALA A 259 31.54 -0.33 0.45
CA ALA A 259 32.40 -0.75 1.55
C ALA A 259 33.71 -1.38 1.05
N ILE A 260 33.66 -2.17 -0.03
CA ILE A 260 34.85 -2.78 -0.65
C ILE A 260 35.76 -1.70 -1.25
N PHE A 261 35.21 -0.73 -1.98
CA PHE A 261 36.02 0.31 -2.63
C PHE A 261 36.70 1.29 -1.67
N ARG A 262 36.19 1.44 -0.45
CA ARG A 262 36.72 2.37 0.54
C ARG A 262 37.65 1.71 1.57
N LYS A 263 37.77 0.39 1.50
CA LYS A 263 38.73 -0.38 2.28
C LYS A 263 40.05 -0.45 1.52
#